data_AF-A0A183Q2N9-F1
#
_entry.id   AF-A0A183Q2N9-F1
#
_cell.length_a   1.000
_cell.length_b   1.000
_cell.length_c   1.000
_cell.angle_alpha   90.00
_cell.angle_beta   90.00
_cell.angle_gamma   90.00
#
_symmetry.space_group_name_H-M   'P 1'
#
loop_
_entity.id
_entity.type
_entity.pdbx_description
1 polymer ?
#
loop_
_entity_poly.entity_id
_entity_poly.type
_entity_poly.pdbx_seq_one_letter_code
_entity_poly.pdbx_strand_id
1 'polypeptide(L)'
;MNQYLHYDQYTLSSQEVEVQLDILNKTSTQINDLERRLEISRDVYRKVLSDQSDKLQKLSKKLGKCIIRTRPYNELKQKQAHYRKEIQMAALKYENAISTLSAARDTLAKLEACVSEPGVRDPNLLESLNQSITDVSLFYFYCGTILLFYSNGLSYTEKIRVIKLKSDVNYLKISVFCFSYKYSIYRANFSAK
;
A
#
# COMPACT_ATOMS: atom_id res chain seq x y z
N MET A 1 23.22 -73.56 -1.82
CA MET A 1 22.88 -72.26 -1.24
C MET A 1 24.06 -71.32 -1.48
N ASN A 2 24.04 -70.60 -2.60
CA ASN A 2 24.79 -69.35 -2.77
C ASN A 2 24.21 -68.67 -4.01
N GLN A 3 23.24 -67.80 -3.74
CA GLN A 3 22.65 -66.90 -4.71
C GLN A 3 23.74 -65.88 -5.05
N TYR A 4 24.30 -65.98 -6.25
CA TYR A 4 25.07 -64.88 -6.82
C TYR A 4 24.13 -63.67 -6.87
N LEU A 5 24.40 -62.69 -6.02
CA LEU A 5 23.71 -61.41 -6.05
C LEU A 5 23.92 -60.83 -7.45
N HIS A 6 22.83 -60.76 -8.18
CA HIS A 6 22.70 -60.01 -9.42
C HIS A 6 22.97 -58.55 -9.05
N TYR A 7 24.23 -58.12 -9.16
CA TYR A 7 24.51 -56.71 -9.32
C TYR A 7 23.92 -56.36 -10.68
N ASP A 8 22.78 -55.69 -10.67
CA ASP A 8 22.34 -54.89 -11.81
C ASP A 8 23.46 -53.88 -12.08
N GLN A 9 24.36 -54.27 -12.97
CA GLN A 9 25.43 -53.43 -13.46
C GLN A 9 24.78 -52.35 -14.31
N TYR A 10 24.58 -51.17 -13.72
CA TYR A 10 24.67 -49.93 -14.46
C TYR A 10 26.12 -49.79 -14.96
N THR A 11 26.51 -50.60 -15.95
CA THR A 11 27.75 -50.42 -16.68
C THR A 11 27.51 -49.24 -17.61
N LEU A 12 27.74 -48.03 -17.10
CA LEU A 12 27.89 -46.87 -17.98
C LEU A 12 28.94 -47.24 -19.03
N SER A 13 28.61 -47.03 -20.30
CA SER A 13 29.59 -47.12 -21.38
C SER A 13 30.78 -46.23 -21.03
N SER A 14 32.01 -46.63 -21.42
CA SER A 14 33.21 -45.81 -21.21
C SER A 14 33.02 -44.36 -21.64
N GLN A 15 32.21 -44.14 -22.68
CA GLN A 15 31.88 -42.82 -23.21
C GLN A 15 30.89 -42.05 -22.30
N GLU A 16 29.97 -42.75 -21.63
CA GLU A 16 29.06 -42.13 -20.65
C GLU A 16 29.81 -41.74 -19.38
N VAL A 17 30.77 -42.56 -18.94
CA VAL A 17 31.65 -42.24 -17.80
C VAL A 17 32.46 -40.97 -18.08
N GLU A 18 33.03 -40.86 -19.29
CA GLU A 18 33.82 -39.71 -19.72
C GLU A 18 32.99 -38.42 -19.73
N VAL A 19 31.76 -38.48 -20.27
CA VAL A 19 30.84 -37.33 -20.26
C VAL A 19 30.47 -36.89 -18.84
N GLN A 20 30.18 -37.84 -17.94
CA GLN A 20 29.83 -37.50 -16.56
C GLN A 20 31.01 -36.89 -15.79
N LEU A 21 32.24 -37.34 -16.06
CA LEU A 21 33.45 -36.75 -15.48
C LEU A 21 33.72 -35.35 -16.01
N ASP A 22 33.47 -35.10 -17.30
CA ASP A 22 33.58 -33.75 -17.88
C ASP A 22 32.54 -32.79 -17.27
N ILE A 23 31.30 -33.23 -17.09
CA ILE A 23 30.26 -32.47 -16.40
C ILE A 23 30.70 -32.18 -14.95
N LEU A 24 31.16 -33.20 -14.22
CA LEU A 24 31.62 -33.05 -12.84
C LEU A 24 32.76 -32.02 -12.73
N ASN A 25 33.75 -32.08 -13.62
CA ASN A 25 34.88 -31.16 -13.65
C ASN A 25 34.43 -29.72 -13.98
N LYS A 26 33.51 -29.56 -14.93
CA LYS A 26 32.91 -28.25 -15.27
C LYS A 26 32.14 -27.67 -14.09
N THR A 27 31.27 -28.47 -13.46
CA THR A 27 30.50 -28.04 -12.29
C THR A 27 31.40 -27.72 -11.11
N SER A 28 32.43 -28.53 -10.84
CA SER A 28 33.42 -28.25 -9.80
C SER A 28 34.15 -26.92 -10.02
N THR A 29 34.55 -26.65 -11.27
CA THR A 29 35.17 -25.36 -11.63
C THR A 29 34.22 -24.18 -11.43
N GLN A 30 32.94 -24.35 -11.80
CA GLN A 30 31.91 -23.32 -11.58
C GLN A 30 31.66 -23.07 -10.09
N ILE A 31 31.62 -24.12 -9.26
CA ILE A 31 31.50 -23.99 -7.80
C ILE A 31 32.67 -23.17 -7.26
N ASN A 32 33.91 -23.52 -7.63
CA ASN A 32 35.10 -22.83 -7.17
C ASN A 32 35.12 -21.33 -7.58
N ASP A 33 34.67 -20.99 -8.79
CA ASP A 33 34.55 -19.59 -9.22
C ASP A 33 33.50 -18.84 -8.40
N LEU A 34 32.33 -19.45 -8.19
CA LEU A 34 31.25 -18.85 -7.41
C LEU A 34 31.66 -18.64 -5.94
N GLU A 35 32.34 -19.61 -5.34
CA GLU A 35 32.88 -19.50 -3.98
C GLU A 35 33.90 -18.37 -3.87
N ARG A 36 34.81 -18.26 -4.84
CA ARG A 36 35.78 -17.16 -4.90
C ARG A 36 35.08 -15.80 -5.01
N ARG A 37 34.11 -15.67 -5.90
CA ARG A 37 33.33 -14.43 -6.08
C ARG A 37 32.53 -14.06 -4.84
N LEU A 38 31.97 -15.06 -4.17
CA LEU A 38 31.27 -14.89 -2.90
C LEU A 38 32.22 -14.34 -1.83
N GLU A 39 33.42 -14.90 -1.69
CA GLU A 39 34.38 -14.43 -0.68
C GLU A 39 34.87 -13.01 -0.99
N ILE A 40 35.19 -12.70 -2.25
CA ILE A 40 35.52 -11.34 -2.66
C ILE A 40 34.38 -10.37 -2.33
N SER A 41 33.13 -10.75 -2.62
CA SER A 41 31.96 -9.91 -2.32
C SER A 41 31.77 -9.71 -0.81
N ARG A 42 31.99 -10.76 0.00
CA ARG A 42 31.95 -10.69 1.46
C ARG A 42 33.03 -9.77 2.02
N ASP A 43 34.25 -9.86 1.50
CA ASP A 43 35.35 -9.00 1.93
C ASP A 43 35.11 -7.54 1.56
N VAL A 44 34.61 -7.28 0.35
CA VAL A 44 34.19 -5.94 -0.06
C VAL A 44 33.08 -5.43 0.86
N TYR A 45 32.07 -6.25 1.17
CA TYR A 45 30.99 -5.87 2.09
C TYR A 45 31.52 -5.56 3.50
N ARG A 46 32.38 -6.42 4.07
CA ARG A 46 33.00 -6.19 5.38
C ARG A 46 33.78 -4.88 5.40
N LYS A 47 34.58 -4.61 4.36
CA LYS A 47 35.36 -3.38 4.23
C LYS A 47 34.46 -2.16 4.15
N VAL A 48 33.45 -2.16 3.27
CA VAL A 48 32.50 -1.05 3.13
C VAL A 48 31.74 -0.82 4.44
N LEU A 49 31.27 -1.88 5.09
CA LEU A 49 30.55 -1.78 6.35
C LEU A 49 31.43 -1.15 7.45
N SER A 50 32.69 -1.58 7.55
CA SER A 50 33.65 -0.99 8.50
C SER A 50 33.90 0.49 8.20
N ASP A 51 34.21 0.82 6.95
CA ASP A 51 34.47 2.20 6.52
C ASP A 51 33.28 3.13 6.79
N GLN A 52 32.05 2.66 6.53
CA GLN A 52 30.84 3.43 6.79
C GLN A 52 30.53 3.54 8.28
N SER A 53 30.77 2.49 9.05
CA SER A 53 30.60 2.49 10.52
C SER A 53 31.56 3.49 11.17
N ASP A 54 32.83 3.52 10.74
CA ASP A 54 33.82 4.47 11.23
C ASP A 54 33.46 5.91 10.89
N LYS A 55 33.00 6.16 9.65
CA LYS A 55 32.49 7.48 9.24
C LYS A 55 31.30 7.90 10.08
N LEU A 56 30.35 6.99 10.32
CA LEU A 56 29.17 7.25 11.15
C LEU A 56 29.56 7.54 12.60
N GLN A 57 30.52 6.81 13.16
CA GLN A 57 31.02 7.04 14.52
C GLN A 57 31.70 8.42 14.64
N LYS A 58 32.52 8.81 13.65
CA LYS A 58 33.14 10.15 13.59
C LYS A 58 32.09 11.25 13.52
N LEU A 59 31.07 11.10 12.68
CA LEU A 59 29.96 12.06 12.57
C LEU A 59 29.13 12.13 13.86
N SER A 60 28.84 10.99 14.48
CA SER A 60 28.11 10.91 15.75
C SER A 60 28.85 11.63 16.87
N LYS A 61 30.17 11.43 16.99
CA LYS A 61 31.01 12.18 17.95
C LYS A 61 30.97 13.69 17.69
N LYS A 62 31.00 14.14 16.42
CA LYS A 62 30.96 15.56 16.06
C LYS A 62 29.59 16.21 16.33
N LEU A 63 28.49 15.49 16.09
CA LEU A 63 27.13 16.05 16.07
C LEU A 63 26.25 15.65 17.26
N GLY A 64 26.74 14.83 18.20
CA GLY A 64 25.94 14.10 19.19
C GLY A 64 24.80 14.90 19.87
N LYS A 65 25.07 16.11 20.36
CA LYS A 65 24.05 16.97 21.01
C LYS A 65 22.95 17.43 20.04
N CYS A 66 23.29 17.72 18.79
CA CYS A 66 22.33 18.12 17.75
C CYS A 66 21.44 16.94 17.32
N ILE A 67 21.99 15.72 17.26
CA ILE A 67 21.25 14.50 16.91
C ILE A 67 20.15 14.23 17.93
N ILE A 68 20.47 14.30 19.22
CA ILE A 68 19.49 14.07 20.31
C ILE A 68 18.35 15.09 20.23
N ARG A 69 18.66 16.36 19.97
CA ARG A 69 17.64 17.43 19.82
C ARG A 69 16.79 17.29 18.57
N THR A 70 17.36 16.84 17.46
CA THR A 70 16.67 16.73 16.17
C THR A 70 15.84 15.46 16.04
N ARG A 71 16.18 14.41 16.81
CA ARG A 71 15.52 13.09 16.73
C ARG A 71 14.00 13.16 16.89
N PRO A 72 13.41 13.83 17.91
CA PRO A 72 11.95 13.93 18.04
C PRO A 72 11.28 14.56 16.82
N TYR A 73 11.88 15.60 16.24
CA TYR A 73 11.36 16.23 15.03
C TYR A 73 11.38 15.28 13.82
N ASN A 74 12.49 14.57 13.61
CA ASN A 74 12.62 13.62 12.50
C ASN A 74 11.66 12.43 12.64
N GLU A 75 11.48 11.91 13.86
CA GLU A 75 10.50 10.85 14.15
C GLU A 75 9.07 11.31 13.84
N LEU A 76 8.71 12.53 14.25
CA LEU A 76 7.40 13.11 13.91
C LEU A 76 7.25 13.34 12.40
N LYS A 77 8.30 13.78 11.72
CA LYS A 77 8.31 13.95 10.25
C LYS A 77 8.13 12.62 9.51
N GLN A 78 8.74 11.54 10.02
CA GLN A 78 8.54 10.20 9.47
C GLN A 78 7.09 9.73 9.65
N LYS A 79 6.51 9.92 10.85
CA LYS A 79 5.09 9.64 11.11
C LYS A 79 4.17 10.46 10.21
N GLN A 80 4.45 11.75 10.04
CA GLN A 80 3.69 12.62 9.13
C GLN A 80 3.72 12.09 7.69
N ALA A 81 4.90 11.66 7.19
CA ALA A 81 5.01 11.10 5.85
C ALA A 81 4.20 9.81 5.69
N HIS A 82 4.18 8.97 6.73
CA HIS A 82 3.36 7.76 6.78
C HIS A 82 1.87 8.09 6.70
N TYR A 83 1.35 8.94 7.60
CA TYR A 83 -0.06 9.35 7.59
C TYR A 83 -0.46 10.06 6.29
N ARG A 84 0.44 10.86 5.70
CA ARG A 84 0.19 11.50 4.41
C ARG A 84 -0.07 10.46 3.32
N LYS A 85 0.71 9.37 3.30
CA LYS A 85 0.52 8.27 2.34
C LYS A 85 -0.82 7.57 2.58
N GLU A 86 -1.16 7.31 3.84
CA GLU A 86 -2.46 6.68 4.19
C GLU A 86 -3.65 7.55 3.78
N ILE A 87 -3.59 8.86 4.04
CA ILE A 87 -4.63 9.82 3.63
C ILE A 87 -4.74 9.87 2.10
N GLN A 88 -3.62 9.86 1.38
CA GLN A 88 -3.64 9.85 -0.09
C GLN A 88 -4.28 8.57 -0.63
N MET A 89 -3.95 7.41 -0.05
CA MET A 89 -4.58 6.14 -0.40
C MET A 89 -6.08 6.12 -0.08
N ALA A 90 -6.47 6.71 1.05
CA ALA A 90 -7.87 6.87 1.44
C ALA A 90 -8.65 7.74 0.45
N ALA A 91 -8.07 8.88 0.08
CA ALA A 91 -8.66 9.81 -0.88
C ALA A 91 -8.86 9.13 -2.24
N LEU A 92 -7.85 8.40 -2.74
CA LEU A 92 -7.96 7.67 -4.00
C LEU A 92 -9.06 6.60 -3.95
N LYS A 93 -9.14 5.83 -2.85
CA LYS A 93 -10.22 4.85 -2.67
C LYS A 93 -11.60 5.50 -2.66
N TYR A 94 -11.72 6.64 -1.99
CA TYR A 94 -12.97 7.38 -1.93
C TYR A 94 -13.35 7.97 -3.30
N GLU A 95 -12.42 8.57 -4.03
CA GLU A 95 -12.64 9.07 -5.39
C GLU A 95 -13.11 7.95 -6.33
N ASN A 96 -12.49 6.78 -6.25
CA ASN A 96 -12.91 5.61 -7.02
C ASN A 96 -14.33 5.16 -6.63
N ALA A 97 -14.64 5.08 -5.34
CA ALA A 97 -15.96 4.71 -4.85
C ALA A 97 -17.06 5.70 -5.26
N ILE A 98 -16.75 7.01 -5.25
CA ILE A 98 -17.66 8.06 -5.72
C ILE A 98 -17.86 7.98 -7.22
N SER A 99 -16.82 7.68 -8.00
CA SER A 99 -16.93 7.46 -9.44
C SER A 99 -17.89 6.30 -9.76
N THR A 100 -17.73 5.17 -9.07
CA THR A 100 -18.64 4.01 -9.23
C THR A 100 -20.06 4.33 -8.80
N LEU A 101 -20.24 5.08 -7.71
CA LEU A 101 -21.56 5.53 -7.25
C LEU A 101 -22.21 6.45 -8.29
N SER A 102 -21.45 7.37 -8.90
CA SER A 102 -21.97 8.24 -9.96
C SER A 102 -22.48 7.43 -11.13
N ALA A 103 -21.72 6.44 -11.59
CA ALA A 103 -22.15 5.56 -12.68
C ALA A 103 -23.43 4.78 -12.34
N ALA A 104 -23.54 4.24 -11.12
CA ALA A 104 -24.74 3.55 -10.65
C ALA A 104 -25.97 4.49 -10.54
N ARG A 105 -25.75 5.76 -10.20
CA ARG A 105 -26.83 6.77 -10.21
C ARG A 105 -27.27 7.12 -11.62
N ASP A 106 -26.34 7.21 -12.56
CA ASP A 106 -26.67 7.45 -13.97
C ASP A 106 -27.46 6.29 -14.57
N THR A 107 -27.16 5.03 -14.18
CA THR A 107 -27.96 3.87 -14.59
C THR A 107 -29.34 3.88 -13.96
N LEU A 108 -29.45 4.20 -12.66
CA LEU A 108 -30.73 4.35 -11.97
C LEU A 108 -31.60 5.41 -12.64
N ALA A 109 -31.07 6.60 -12.92
CA ALA A 109 -31.81 7.68 -13.55
C ALA A 109 -32.35 7.30 -14.95
N LYS A 110 -31.58 6.53 -15.73
CA LYS A 110 -32.03 6.01 -17.03
C LYS A 110 -33.20 5.04 -16.87
N LEU A 111 -33.11 4.12 -15.92
CA LEU A 111 -34.17 3.14 -15.66
C LEU A 111 -35.43 3.79 -15.11
N GLU A 112 -35.30 4.77 -14.22
CA GLU A 112 -36.42 5.57 -13.69
C GLU A 112 -37.16 6.32 -14.81
N ALA A 113 -36.42 6.89 -15.77
CA ALA A 113 -37.01 7.53 -16.95
C ALA A 113 -37.81 6.53 -17.80
N CYS A 114 -37.27 5.33 -18.06
CA CYS A 114 -37.98 4.30 -18.83
C CYS A 114 -39.26 3.79 -18.15
N VAL A 115 -39.28 3.72 -16.82
CA VAL A 115 -40.48 3.30 -16.06
C VAL A 115 -41.53 4.42 -15.96
N SER A 116 -41.11 5.68 -16.07
CA SER A 116 -42.01 6.83 -16.04
C SER A 116 -42.81 7.01 -17.33
N GLU A 117 -42.36 6.41 -18.44
CA GLU A 117 -43.06 6.44 -19.72
C GLU A 117 -44.37 5.62 -19.66
N PRO A 118 -45.52 6.20 -20.05
CA PRO A 118 -46.80 5.53 -19.98
C PRO A 118 -46.85 4.30 -20.91
N GLY A 119 -47.02 3.12 -20.32
CA GLY A 119 -47.21 1.86 -21.06
C GLY A 119 -46.10 0.82 -20.89
N VAL A 120 -44.99 1.14 -20.22
CA VAL A 120 -43.87 0.20 -20.00
C VAL A 120 -43.97 -0.38 -18.58
N ARG A 121 -44.55 -1.57 -18.45
CA ARG A 121 -44.56 -2.38 -17.21
C ARG A 121 -43.97 -3.77 -17.46
N ASP A 122 -42.78 -3.81 -18.06
CA ASP A 122 -42.03 -5.06 -18.23
C ASP A 122 -41.46 -5.50 -16.86
N PRO A 123 -41.77 -6.71 -16.38
CA PRO A 123 -41.18 -7.27 -15.16
C PRO A 123 -39.66 -7.22 -15.12
N ASN A 124 -38.99 -7.41 -16.26
CA ASN A 124 -37.51 -7.41 -16.33
C ASN A 124 -36.92 -6.01 -16.07
N LEU A 125 -37.63 -4.96 -16.49
CA LEU A 125 -37.22 -3.57 -16.27
C LEU A 125 -37.38 -3.19 -14.79
N LEU A 126 -38.46 -3.63 -14.15
CA LEU A 126 -38.70 -3.41 -12.72
C LEU A 126 -37.69 -4.15 -11.85
N GLU A 127 -37.32 -5.37 -12.24
CA GLU A 127 -36.24 -6.12 -11.57
C GLU A 127 -34.89 -5.42 -11.73
N SER A 128 -34.57 -4.95 -12.94
CA SER A 128 -33.34 -4.17 -13.21
C SER A 128 -33.31 -2.86 -12.40
N LEU A 129 -34.45 -2.19 -12.24
CA LEU A 129 -34.58 -0.99 -11.42
C LEU A 129 -34.33 -1.30 -9.94
N ASN A 130 -34.96 -2.34 -9.41
CA ASN A 130 -34.77 -2.78 -8.02
C ASN A 130 -33.31 -3.14 -7.74
N GLN A 131 -32.66 -3.84 -8.68
CA GLN A 131 -31.23 -4.15 -8.57
C GLN A 131 -30.39 -2.87 -8.53
N SER A 132 -30.63 -1.92 -9.44
CA SER A 132 -29.92 -0.63 -9.47
C SER A 132 -30.08 0.16 -8.16
N ILE A 133 -31.28 0.15 -7.56
CA ILE A 133 -31.54 0.77 -6.25
C ILE A 133 -30.70 0.12 -5.14
N THR A 134 -30.62 -1.22 -5.13
CA THR A 134 -29.79 -1.94 -4.15
C THR A 134 -28.29 -1.65 -4.34
N ASP A 135 -27.83 -1.57 -5.60
CA ASP A 135 -26.45 -1.27 -5.92
C ASP A 135 -26.07 0.14 -5.43
N VAL A 136 -26.88 1.14 -5.75
CA VAL A 136 -26.69 2.52 -5.26
C VAL A 136 -26.65 2.56 -3.73
N SER A 137 -27.56 1.87 -3.06
CA SER A 137 -27.61 1.80 -1.59
C SER A 137 -26.33 1.18 -1.00
N LEU A 138 -25.83 0.10 -1.60
CA LEU A 138 -24.60 -0.56 -1.21
C LEU A 138 -23.38 0.36 -1.41
N PHE A 139 -23.31 1.07 -2.55
CA PHE A 139 -22.21 2.00 -2.82
C PHE A 139 -22.21 3.21 -1.87
N TYR A 140 -23.37 3.72 -1.48
CA TYR A 140 -23.47 4.75 -0.42
C TYR A 140 -22.95 4.25 0.92
N PHE A 141 -23.33 3.02 1.32
CA PHE A 141 -22.82 2.40 2.54
C PHE A 141 -21.30 2.22 2.48
N TYR A 142 -20.78 1.74 1.34
CA TYR A 142 -19.35 1.57 1.11
C TYR A 142 -18.58 2.91 1.21
N CYS A 143 -19.07 3.98 0.59
CA CYS A 143 -18.48 5.32 0.73
C CYS A 143 -18.47 5.79 2.21
N GLY A 144 -19.56 5.53 2.95
CA GLY A 144 -19.67 5.83 4.37
C GLY A 144 -18.66 5.09 5.24
N THR A 145 -18.46 3.78 5.00
CA THR A 145 -17.48 2.97 5.74
C THR A 145 -16.04 3.42 5.48
N ILE A 146 -15.69 3.84 4.27
CA ILE A 146 -14.38 4.45 3.96
C ILE A 146 -14.17 5.69 4.82
N LEU A 147 -15.14 6.62 4.85
CA LEU A 147 -15.04 7.85 5.65
C LEU A 147 -14.95 7.57 7.15
N LEU A 148 -15.69 6.57 7.66
CA LEU A 148 -15.65 6.16 9.07
C LEU A 148 -14.32 5.50 9.45
N PHE A 149 -13.77 4.63 8.60
CA PHE A 149 -12.50 3.97 8.85
C PHE A 149 -11.36 4.98 8.96
N TYR A 150 -11.28 5.92 8.03
CA TYR A 150 -10.21 6.92 8.00
C TYR A 150 -10.44 8.10 8.98
N SER A 151 -11.67 8.30 9.45
CA SER A 151 -11.93 9.24 10.55
C SER A 151 -11.61 8.64 11.92
N ASN A 152 -11.77 7.35 12.15
CA ASN A 152 -11.42 6.73 13.44
C ASN A 152 -9.94 6.35 13.55
N GLY A 153 -9.24 6.11 12.43
CA GLY A 153 -7.81 5.78 12.42
C GLY A 153 -6.85 6.94 12.69
N LEU A 154 -7.32 8.19 12.72
CA LEU A 154 -6.51 9.38 13.00
C LEU A 154 -7.03 10.06 14.27
N SER A 155 -6.18 10.12 15.31
CA SER A 155 -6.49 10.88 16.53
C SER A 155 -6.83 12.33 16.17
N TYR A 156 -7.85 12.93 16.80
CA TYR A 156 -8.26 14.33 16.55
C TYR A 156 -7.09 15.32 16.65
N THR A 157 -6.09 15.00 17.47
CA THR A 157 -4.85 15.79 17.63
C THR A 157 -3.90 15.68 16.44
N GLU A 158 -3.94 14.60 15.68
CA GLU A 158 -3.11 14.36 14.49
C GLU A 158 -3.73 14.95 13.22
N LYS A 159 -5.06 14.92 13.11
CA LYS A 159 -5.79 15.62 12.03
C LYS A 159 -5.53 17.13 12.06
N ILE A 160 -5.54 17.76 13.25
CA ILE A 160 -5.26 19.19 13.39
C ILE A 160 -3.79 19.51 13.05
N ARG A 161 -2.81 18.67 13.41
CA ARG A 161 -1.39 18.94 13.07
C ARG A 161 -1.08 18.80 11.58
N VAL A 162 -1.67 17.81 10.90
CA VAL A 162 -1.51 17.63 9.45
C VAL A 162 -2.17 18.77 8.66
N ILE A 163 -3.31 19.28 9.13
CA ILE A 163 -3.99 20.45 8.53
C ILE A 163 -3.21 21.75 8.83
N LYS A 164 -2.62 21.91 10.02
CA LYS A 164 -1.83 23.09 10.41
C LYS A 164 -0.46 23.18 9.72
N LEU A 165 0.00 22.11 9.07
CA LEU A 165 1.15 22.15 8.15
C LEU A 165 0.75 22.54 6.71
N LYS A 166 -0.56 22.60 6.43
CA LYS A 166 -1.11 23.04 5.14
C LYS A 166 -1.46 24.54 5.11
N SER A 167 -1.48 25.20 6.27
CA SER A 167 -1.72 26.65 6.39
C SER A 167 -0.57 27.53 5.87
N ASP A 168 0.62 26.98 5.63
CA ASP A 168 1.73 27.77 5.07
C ASP A 168 1.71 27.83 3.53
N VAL A 169 0.82 27.09 2.85
CA VAL A 169 0.92 26.93 1.39
C VAL A 169 -0.20 27.53 0.56
N ASN A 170 -1.47 27.64 0.96
CA ASN A 170 -2.49 28.27 0.09
C ASN A 170 -3.78 28.66 0.83
N TYR A 171 -3.94 29.95 1.11
CA TYR A 171 -5.05 30.51 1.90
C TYR A 171 -6.37 30.75 1.14
N LEU A 172 -6.47 30.52 -0.18
CA LEU A 172 -7.62 31.04 -0.94
C LEU A 172 -8.72 30.04 -1.36
N LYS A 173 -8.62 28.73 -1.09
CA LYS A 173 -9.65 27.75 -1.54
C LYS A 173 -10.43 27.02 -0.44
N ILE A 174 -10.13 27.23 0.84
CA ILE A 174 -10.74 26.48 1.97
C ILE A 174 -11.76 27.34 2.75
N SER A 175 -12.13 28.53 2.26
CA SER A 175 -13.17 29.35 2.92
C SER A 175 -14.54 28.66 2.93
N VAL A 176 -14.83 27.81 1.94
CA VAL A 176 -16.12 27.13 1.79
C VAL A 176 -16.28 25.96 2.77
N PHE A 177 -15.19 25.27 3.15
CA PHE A 177 -15.28 24.12 4.06
C PHE A 177 -15.33 24.53 5.55
N CYS A 178 -14.69 25.65 5.91
CA CYS A 178 -14.76 26.20 7.28
C CYS A 178 -16.11 26.84 7.60
N PHE A 179 -16.84 27.36 6.61
CA PHE A 179 -18.15 28.00 6.85
C PHE A 179 -19.24 26.99 7.25
N SER A 180 -19.26 25.80 6.63
CA SER A 180 -20.23 24.74 6.98
C SER A 180 -20.02 24.17 8.39
N TYR A 181 -18.77 24.11 8.87
CA TYR A 181 -18.47 23.60 10.21
C TYR A 181 -18.80 24.61 11.31
N LYS A 182 -18.69 25.92 11.04
CA LYS A 182 -19.11 26.97 11.99
C LYS A 182 -20.64 27.01 12.12
N TYR A 183 -21.38 26.80 11.04
CA TYR A 183 -22.85 26.73 11.06
C TYR A 183 -23.39 25.51 11.83
N SER A 184 -22.70 24.36 11.77
CA SER A 184 -23.08 23.14 12.51
C SER A 184 -22.85 23.25 14.02
N ILE A 185 -21.75 23.88 14.43
CA ILE A 185 -21.45 24.11 15.86
C ILE A 185 -22.38 25.19 16.47
N TYR A 186 -22.77 26.22 15.71
CA TYR A 186 -23.75 27.20 16.19
C TYR A 186 -25.16 26.61 16.33
N ARG A 187 -25.59 25.71 15.44
CA ARG A 187 -26.89 25.01 15.56
C ARG A 187 -26.94 24.05 16.74
N ALA A 188 -25.83 23.36 17.03
CA ALA A 188 -25.74 22.46 18.18
C ALA A 188 -25.79 23.19 19.54
N ASN A 189 -25.28 24.43 19.61
CA ASN A 189 -25.30 25.21 20.85
C ASN A 189 -26.59 26.01 21.09
N PHE A 190 -27.38 26.30 20.05
CA PHE A 190 -28.67 27.01 20.20
C PHE A 190 -29.84 26.06 20.51
N SER A 191 -29.72 24.77 20.18
CA SER A 191 -30.73 23.76 20.52
C SER A 191 -30.58 23.19 21.95
N ALA A 192 -29.62 23.69 22.72
CA ALA A 192 -29.31 23.25 24.08
C ALA A 192 -29.59 24.33 25.15
N LYS A 193 -30.43 25.31 24.84
CA LYS A 193 -31.00 26.28 25.80
C LYS A 193 -32.51 26.25 25.77
#